data_AF-A0A7S0P040-F1
#
_entry.id   AF-A0A7S0P040-F1
#
_cell.length_a   1.000
_cell.length_b   1.000
_cell.length_c   1.000
_cell.angle_alpha   90.00
_cell.angle_beta   90.00
_cell.angle_gamma   90.00
#
_symmetry.space_group_name_H-M   'P 1'
#
loop_
_entity.id
_entity.type
_entity.pdbx_description
1 polymer ?
#
loop_
_entity_poly.entity_id
_entity_poly.type
_entity_poly.pdbx_seq_one_letter_code
_entity_poly.pdbx_strand_id
1 'polypeptide(L)'
;DSPPTGRVLNELLQHRRGSDAPLPSFVRQSKFMTTSMMLRLFSEGCSPPPEGARVVYVDGGWDMFHAGHVHFLEAAAKLGDFLLVGVHNDAVVNRHRGANFPVMNLNERVLSVLSCRWTGD
;
A
#
# COMPACT_ATOMS: atom_id res chain seq x y z
N ASP A 1 5.61 55.20 5.92
CA ASP A 1 6.51 54.19 6.51
C ASP A 1 5.83 52.83 6.57
N SER A 2 5.99 52.05 5.50
CA SER A 2 5.54 50.66 5.44
C SER A 2 6.62 49.76 6.06
N PRO A 3 6.27 48.76 6.90
CA PRO A 3 7.27 47.92 7.55
C PRO A 3 7.99 47.01 6.53
N PRO A 4 9.21 46.54 6.83
CA PRO A 4 10.06 45.82 5.89
C PRO A 4 9.63 44.35 5.78
N THR A 5 8.42 44.10 5.29
CA THR A 5 7.83 42.75 5.20
C THR A 5 8.60 41.84 4.23
N GLY A 6 9.31 42.43 3.25
CA GLY A 6 10.05 41.69 2.22
C GLY A 6 11.38 41.09 2.68
N ARG A 7 12.09 41.71 3.63
CA ARG A 7 13.38 41.17 4.12
C ARG A 7 13.20 39.97 5.04
N VAL A 8 12.22 40.03 5.94
CA VAL A 8 11.91 38.94 6.87
C VAL A 8 11.39 37.71 6.12
N LEU A 9 10.61 37.90 5.05
CA LEU A 9 10.14 36.78 4.22
C LEU A 9 11.28 36.09 3.48
N ASN A 10 12.27 36.85 2.98
CA ASN A 10 13.43 36.29 2.29
C ASN A 10 14.37 35.56 3.25
N GLU A 11 14.56 36.05 4.47
CA GLU A 11 15.34 35.35 5.51
C GLU A 11 14.66 34.05 5.98
N LEU A 12 13.32 34.03 6.09
CA LEU A 12 12.55 32.84 6.40
C LEU A 12 12.53 31.81 5.25
N LEU A 13 12.60 32.28 3.99
CA LEU A 13 12.73 31.41 2.80
C LEU A 13 14.15 30.87 2.62
N GLN A 14 15.17 31.59 3.07
CA GLN A 14 16.58 31.13 3.04
C GLN A 14 16.87 30.11 4.14
N HIS A 15 16.23 30.21 5.32
CA HIS A 15 16.29 29.18 6.37
C HIS A 15 15.58 27.85 6.01
N ARG A 16 14.79 27.81 4.93
CA ARG A 16 14.20 26.57 4.40
C ARG A 16 15.09 25.84 3.38
N ARG A 17 16.33 26.27 3.16
CA ARG A 17 17.28 25.59 2.26
C ARG A 17 18.40 24.88 3.02
N GLY A 18 18.07 24.26 4.16
CA GLY A 18 19.05 23.69 5.08
C GLY A 18 18.66 22.35 5.72
N SER A 19 17.70 21.61 5.18
CA SER A 19 17.42 20.26 5.64
C SER A 19 16.72 19.42 4.55
N ASP A 20 17.49 18.90 3.60
CA ASP A 20 17.08 17.72 2.79
C ASP A 20 17.14 16.42 3.61
N ALA A 21 17.04 16.52 4.94
CA ALA A 21 16.74 15.37 5.77
C ALA A 21 15.25 15.08 5.55
N PRO A 22 14.86 13.86 5.12
CA PRO A 22 13.45 13.51 5.06
C PRO A 22 12.85 13.80 6.43
N LEU A 23 11.77 14.60 6.47
CA LEU A 23 10.98 14.81 7.68
C LEU A 23 10.80 13.43 8.32
N PRO A 24 11.05 13.26 9.64
CA PRO A 24 10.87 11.97 10.28
C PRO A 24 9.45 11.54 9.97
N SER A 25 9.32 10.55 9.10
CA SER A 25 8.03 10.05 8.66
C SER A 25 7.37 9.56 9.92
N PHE A 26 6.39 10.29 10.43
CA PHE A 26 5.57 9.83 11.53
C PHE A 26 4.63 8.76 10.95
N VAL A 27 5.24 7.64 10.52
CA VAL A 27 4.52 6.43 10.21
C VAL A 27 4.06 5.95 11.57
N ARG A 28 2.76 6.13 11.84
CA ARG A 28 2.14 5.50 12.99
C ARG A 28 2.37 4.00 12.84
N GLN A 29 3.32 3.47 13.60
CA GLN A 29 3.64 2.05 13.53
C GLN A 29 2.42 1.27 13.99
N SER A 30 1.85 0.47 13.10
CA SER A 30 0.77 -0.43 13.49
C SER A 30 1.30 -1.41 14.55
N LYS A 31 0.47 -1.68 15.55
CA LYS A 31 0.72 -2.68 16.60
C LYS A 31 0.16 -4.05 16.22
N PHE A 32 -0.24 -4.22 14.95
CA PHE A 32 -0.78 -5.47 14.44
C PHE A 32 0.31 -6.53 14.36
N MET A 33 0.11 -7.62 15.10
CA MET A 33 1.01 -8.77 15.13
C MET A 33 0.43 -9.89 14.29
N THR A 34 1.03 -10.14 13.13
CA THR A 34 0.58 -11.18 12.22
C THR A 34 1.15 -12.52 12.64
N THR A 35 0.27 -13.48 12.89
CA THR A 35 0.67 -14.86 13.21
C THR A 35 0.52 -15.73 11.97
N SER A 36 1.32 -16.80 11.88
CA SER A 36 1.21 -17.79 10.80
C SER A 36 -0.19 -18.40 10.74
N MET A 37 -0.86 -18.53 11.90
CA MET A 37 -2.25 -19.01 11.97
C MET A 37 -3.22 -18.04 11.30
N MET A 38 -3.05 -16.73 11.48
CA MET A 38 -3.91 -15.75 10.80
C MET A 38 -3.73 -15.79 9.29
N LEU A 39 -2.49 -15.86 8.79
CA LEU A 39 -2.24 -15.99 7.36
C LEU A 39 -2.91 -17.25 6.80
N ARG A 40 -2.78 -18.39 7.49
CA ARG A 40 -3.39 -19.64 7.11
C ARG A 40 -4.92 -19.56 7.06
N LEU A 41 -5.56 -18.98 8.07
CA LEU A 41 -7.03 -18.84 8.12
C LEU A 41 -7.55 -17.97 6.97
N PHE A 42 -6.82 -16.92 6.59
CA PHE A 42 -7.22 -16.04 5.49
C PHE A 42 -6.91 -16.65 4.11
N SER A 43 -5.96 -17.60 4.03
CA SER A 43 -5.63 -18.33 2.81
C SER A 43 -6.39 -19.66 2.68
N GLU A 44 -7.39 -19.96 3.52
CA GLU A 44 -8.05 -21.28 3.58
C GLU A 44 -8.87 -21.68 2.33
N GLY A 45 -8.89 -20.84 1.30
CA GLY A 45 -9.43 -21.16 -0.04
C GLY A 45 -8.43 -21.02 -1.19
N CYS A 46 -7.20 -20.59 -0.89
CA CYS A 46 -6.15 -20.41 -1.87
C CYS A 46 -5.52 -21.78 -2.17
N SER A 47 -5.71 -22.26 -3.39
CA SER A 47 -5.09 -23.49 -3.88
C SER A 47 -4.26 -23.16 -5.12
N PRO A 48 -3.14 -23.85 -5.36
CA PRO A 48 -2.31 -23.56 -6.51
C PRO A 48 -3.12 -23.72 -7.82
N PRO A 49 -2.82 -22.92 -8.85
CA PRO A 49 -3.49 -23.03 -10.13
C PRO A 49 -3.32 -24.45 -10.70
N PRO A 50 -4.38 -25.05 -11.27
CA PRO A 50 -4.28 -26.31 -11.99
C PRO A 50 -3.25 -26.25 -13.12
N GLU A 51 -2.72 -27.41 -13.52
CA GLU A 51 -1.79 -27.49 -14.65
C GLU A 51 -2.46 -26.97 -15.93
N GLY A 52 -1.79 -26.04 -16.63
CA GLY A 52 -2.32 -25.40 -17.83
C GLY A 52 -3.30 -24.23 -17.59
N ALA A 53 -3.60 -23.88 -16.34
CA ALA A 53 -4.45 -22.74 -16.01
C ALA A 53 -3.82 -21.41 -16.45
N ARG A 54 -4.65 -20.49 -16.98
CA ARG A 54 -4.22 -19.14 -17.31
C ARG A 54 -4.13 -18.30 -16.04
N VAL A 55 -2.89 -18.07 -15.58
CA VAL A 55 -2.60 -17.21 -14.43
C VAL A 55 -2.59 -15.73 -14.84
N VAL A 56 -3.39 -14.93 -14.14
CA VAL A 56 -3.40 -13.46 -14.23
C VAL A 56 -2.66 -12.91 -13.02
N TYR A 57 -1.69 -12.04 -13.25
CA TYR A 57 -0.97 -11.34 -12.18
C TYR A 57 -1.35 -9.87 -12.16
N VAL A 58 -1.66 -9.35 -10.98
CA VAL A 58 -1.88 -7.93 -10.73
C VAL A 58 -1.10 -7.52 -9.49
N ASP A 59 -0.49 -6.34 -9.50
CA ASP A 59 0.26 -5.84 -8.35
C ASP A 59 -0.19 -4.44 -7.93
N GLY A 60 0.07 -4.09 -6.68
CA GLY A 60 -0.27 -2.77 -6.20
C GLY A 60 0.00 -2.53 -4.71
N GLY A 61 -0.36 -1.32 -4.29
CA GLY A 61 -0.27 -0.90 -2.90
C GLY A 61 -1.39 -1.46 -2.03
N TRP A 62 -2.61 -1.66 -2.56
CA TRP A 62 -3.76 -2.23 -1.82
C TRP A 62 -4.06 -1.59 -0.44
N ASP A 63 -3.69 -0.33 -0.26
CA ASP A 63 -3.89 0.40 0.99
C ASP A 63 -5.36 0.78 1.17
N MET A 64 -5.83 0.80 2.42
CA MET A 64 -7.24 1.02 2.78
C MET A 64 -8.22 0.25 1.86
N PHE A 65 -8.07 -1.07 1.79
CA PHE A 65 -8.79 -1.94 0.86
C PHE A 65 -10.31 -1.69 0.84
N HIS A 66 -10.84 -1.35 -0.34
CA HIS A 66 -12.21 -0.83 -0.52
C HIS A 66 -12.90 -1.37 -1.78
N ALA A 67 -14.17 -1.02 -1.99
CA ALA A 67 -14.99 -1.50 -3.11
C ALA A 67 -14.35 -1.32 -4.50
N GLY A 68 -13.60 -0.23 -4.72
CA GLY A 68 -12.83 -0.05 -5.96
C GLY A 68 -11.80 -1.17 -6.23
N HIS A 69 -11.09 -1.65 -5.21
CA HIS A 69 -10.17 -2.78 -5.37
C HIS A 69 -10.95 -4.09 -5.64
N VAL A 70 -12.08 -4.28 -4.97
CA VAL A 70 -12.93 -5.47 -5.20
C VAL A 70 -13.40 -5.51 -6.66
N HIS A 71 -13.89 -4.40 -7.20
CA HIS A 71 -14.33 -4.34 -8.59
C HIS A 71 -13.19 -4.55 -9.58
N PHE A 72 -12.00 -4.00 -9.28
CA PHE A 72 -10.80 -4.23 -10.07
C PHE A 72 -10.38 -5.71 -10.08
N LEU A 73 -10.31 -6.35 -8.91
CA LEU A 73 -9.94 -7.76 -8.78
C LEU A 73 -10.98 -8.69 -9.41
N GLU A 74 -12.27 -8.36 -9.30
CA GLU A 74 -13.33 -9.07 -10.00
C GLU A 74 -13.14 -9.03 -11.53
N ALA A 75 -12.83 -7.85 -12.08
CA ALA A 75 -12.57 -7.71 -13.50
C ALA A 75 -11.31 -8.47 -13.94
N ALA A 76 -10.24 -8.43 -13.13
CA ALA A 76 -9.00 -9.15 -13.39
C ALA A 76 -9.19 -10.68 -13.34
N ALA A 77 -9.94 -11.18 -12.36
CA ALA A 77 -10.26 -12.61 -12.22
C ALA A 77 -11.01 -13.17 -13.44
N LYS A 78 -11.77 -12.34 -14.17
CA LYS A 78 -12.48 -12.77 -15.40
C LYS A 78 -11.55 -12.97 -16.60
N LEU A 79 -10.27 -12.57 -16.52
CA LEU A 79 -9.31 -12.65 -17.63
C LEU A 79 -8.53 -13.97 -17.67
N GLY A 80 -8.66 -14.83 -16.66
CA GLY A 80 -8.01 -16.13 -16.59
C GLY A 80 -8.66 -17.04 -15.56
N ASP A 81 -7.94 -18.11 -15.21
CA ASP A 81 -8.45 -19.17 -14.33
C ASP A 81 -7.94 -19.01 -12.89
N PHE A 82 -6.88 -18.22 -12.71
CA PHE A 82 -6.26 -17.97 -11.41
C PHE A 82 -5.76 -16.53 -11.32
N LEU A 83 -6.04 -15.84 -10.21
CA LEU A 83 -5.59 -14.47 -9.97
C LEU A 83 -4.54 -14.44 -8.86
N LEU A 84 -3.31 -14.08 -9.21
CA LEU A 84 -2.20 -13.86 -8.28
C LEU A 84 -2.05 -12.36 -8.00
N VAL A 85 -2.08 -11.96 -6.73
CA VAL A 85 -2.08 -10.54 -6.33
C VAL A 85 -0.79 -10.17 -5.60
N GLY A 86 0.06 -9.39 -6.27
CA GLY A 86 1.26 -8.83 -5.68
C GLY A 86 0.96 -7.65 -4.75
N VAL A 87 1.48 -7.69 -3.52
CA VAL A 87 1.37 -6.59 -2.55
C VAL A 87 2.73 -5.91 -2.38
N HIS A 88 2.82 -4.62 -2.72
CA HIS A 88 4.07 -3.86 -2.60
C HIS A 88 4.47 -3.62 -1.15
N ASN A 89 5.77 -3.61 -0.86
CA ASN A 89 6.31 -3.24 0.45
C ASN A 89 5.98 -1.79 0.84
N ASP A 90 5.90 -1.51 2.14
CA ASP A 90 5.56 -0.19 2.67
C ASP A 90 6.51 0.91 2.16
N ALA A 91 7.82 0.63 2.10
CA ALA A 91 8.81 1.57 1.58
C ALA A 91 8.60 1.91 0.08
N VAL A 92 8.13 0.95 -0.72
CA VAL A 92 7.83 1.17 -2.14
C VAL A 92 6.61 2.07 -2.26
N VAL A 93 5.54 1.77 -1.52
CA VAL A 93 4.32 2.60 -1.54
C VAL A 93 4.60 4.01 -1.03
N ASN A 94 5.39 4.13 0.05
CA ASN A 94 5.80 5.42 0.60
C ASN A 94 6.63 6.23 -0.41
N ARG A 95 7.56 5.61 -1.13
CA ARG A 95 8.36 6.31 -2.15
C ARG A 95 7.50 6.93 -3.26
N HIS A 96 6.41 6.26 -3.65
CA HIS A 96 5.53 6.72 -4.73
C HIS A 96 4.46 7.71 -4.26
N ARG A 97 3.88 7.50 -3.07
CA ARG A 97 2.78 8.33 -2.53
C ARG A 97 3.25 9.44 -1.59
N GLY A 98 4.42 9.27 -0.99
CA GLY A 98 5.00 10.15 0.01
C GLY A 98 4.26 10.12 1.35
N ALA A 99 4.67 11.05 2.23
CA ALA A 99 4.04 11.32 3.52
C ALA A 99 3.94 10.06 4.41
N ASN A 100 2.76 9.82 4.99
CA ASN A 100 2.49 8.75 5.94
C ASN A 100 1.80 7.55 5.28
N PHE A 101 1.97 7.36 3.96
CA PHE A 101 1.45 6.19 3.25
C PHE A 101 2.47 5.03 3.26
N PRO A 102 2.02 3.77 3.25
CA PRO A 102 0.61 3.34 3.35
C PRO A 102 0.06 3.54 4.77
N VAL A 103 -1.26 3.73 4.88
CA VAL A 103 -1.96 3.83 6.17
C VAL A 103 -1.96 2.49 6.89
N MET A 104 -2.15 1.40 6.15
CA MET A 104 -2.03 0.03 6.64
C MET A 104 -0.66 -0.55 6.31
N ASN A 105 -0.06 -1.24 7.27
CA ASN A 105 1.21 -1.93 7.05
C ASN A 105 1.05 -3.11 6.07
N LEU A 106 2.17 -3.66 5.62
CA LEU A 106 2.18 -4.77 4.67
C LEU A 106 1.26 -5.94 5.09
N ASN A 107 1.33 -6.37 6.34
CA ASN A 107 0.58 -7.55 6.76
C ASN A 107 -0.93 -7.30 6.87
N GLU A 108 -1.34 -6.10 7.30
CA GLU A 108 -2.74 -5.68 7.32
C GLU A 108 -3.31 -5.66 5.89
N ARG A 109 -2.52 -5.19 4.92
CA ARG A 109 -2.89 -5.17 3.50
C ARG A 109 -2.97 -6.57 2.90
N VAL A 110 -2.02 -7.45 3.22
CA VAL A 110 -2.06 -8.86 2.79
C VAL A 110 -3.33 -9.54 3.28
N LEU A 111 -3.68 -9.43 4.57
CA LEU A 111 -4.92 -10.02 5.08
C LEU A 111 -6.16 -9.41 4.44
N SER A 112 -6.15 -8.10 4.17
CA SER A 112 -7.25 -7.44 3.47
C SER A 112 -7.47 -8.00 2.06
N VAL A 113 -6.38 -8.23 1.31
CA VAL A 113 -6.41 -8.79 -0.05
C VAL A 113 -6.81 -10.27 -0.04
N LEU A 114 -6.26 -11.08 0.87
CA LEU A 114 -6.60 -12.49 1.03
C LEU A 114 -8.07 -12.70 1.40
N SER A 115 -8.68 -11.76 2.13
CA SER A 115 -10.10 -11.82 2.45
C SER A 115 -11.04 -11.62 1.24
N CYS A 116 -10.49 -11.15 0.11
CA CYS A 116 -11.27 -10.93 -1.10
C CYS A 116 -11.51 -12.24 -1.85
N ARG A 117 -12.79 -12.55 -2.10
CA ARG A 117 -13.22 -13.76 -2.82
C ARG A 117 -12.54 -13.98 -4.18
N TRP A 118 -12.13 -12.93 -4.86
CA TRP A 118 -11.57 -13.00 -6.21
C TRP A 118 -10.06 -13.29 -6.23
N THR A 119 -9.39 -13.16 -5.09
CA THR A 119 -7.96 -13.41 -4.94
C THR A 119 -7.72 -14.92 -4.89
N GLY A 120 -6.83 -15.43 -5.76
CA GLY A 120 -6.39 -16.82 -5.74
C GLY A 120 -5.21 -17.05 -4.81
N ASP A 121 -4.29 -16.09 -4.75
CA ASP A 121 -3.14 -15.99 -3.83
C ASP A 121 -2.65 -14.54 -3.76
#